data_AF-A0A2P9HHL8-F1
#
_entry.id   AF-A0A2P9HHL8-F1
#
_cell.length_a   1.000
_cell.length_b   1.000
_cell.length_c   1.000
_cell.angle_alpha   90.00
_cell.angle_beta   90.00
_cell.angle_gamma   90.00
#
_symmetry.space_group_name_H-M   'P 1'
#
loop_
_entity.id
_entity.type
_entity.pdbx_description
1 polymer ?
#
loop_
_entity_poly.entity_id
_entity_poly.type
_entity_poly.pdbx_seq_one_letter_code
_entity_poly.pdbx_strand_id
1 'polypeptide(L)' 'MRAFVRGYKPEELVGQIQQGDRNVVLLPDVPALALRKTDKIVVLGAVTNIESAEIVLMDNKPVRVNLRVRG' A
#
# COMPACT_ATOMS: atom_id res chain seq x y z
N MET A 1 -12.10 4.44 6.85
CA MET A 1 -10.80 3.83 6.52
C MET A 1 -9.66 4.36 7.39
N ARG A 2 -8.82 3.47 7.95
CA ARG A 2 -7.57 3.81 8.67
C ARG A 2 -6.35 3.40 7.84
N ALA A 3 -5.22 4.08 8.02
CA ALA A 3 -3.98 3.80 7.30
C ALA A 3 -2.75 3.95 8.19
N PHE A 4 -1.75 3.09 7.99
CA PHE A 4 -0.41 3.21 8.55
C PHE A 4 0.61 3.33 7.44
N VAL A 5 1.51 4.29 7.54
CA VAL A 5 2.53 4.57 6.52
C VAL A 5 3.90 4.47 7.16
N ARG A 6 4.81 3.70 6.55
CA ARG A 6 6.22 3.65 6.96
C ARG A 6 7.15 3.53 5.76
N GLY A 7 8.35 4.08 5.87
CA GLY A 7 9.44 3.73 4.96
C GLY A 7 9.91 2.30 5.17
N TYR A 8 10.49 1.71 4.13
CA TYR A 8 11.23 0.46 4.26
C TYR A 8 12.58 0.70 4.93
N LYS A 9 12.98 -0.23 5.80
CA LYS A 9 14.31 -0.25 6.41
C LYS A 9 15.37 -0.74 5.40
N PRO A 10 16.67 -0.43 5.60
CA PRO A 10 17.74 -0.90 4.72
C PRO A 10 17.72 -2.41 4.48
N GLU A 11 17.42 -3.22 5.50
CA GLU A 11 17.35 -4.68 5.38
C GLU A 11 16.18 -5.17 4.50
N GLU A 12 15.15 -4.33 4.32
CA GLU A 12 13.94 -4.63 3.55
C GLU A 12 14.08 -4.23 2.07
N LEU A 13 15.18 -3.58 1.68
CA LEU A 13 15.47 -3.17 0.30
C LEU A 13 15.91 -4.36 -0.55
N VAL A 14 15.01 -5.33 -0.70
CA VAL A 14 15.23 -6.56 -1.46
C VAL A 14 14.28 -6.66 -2.65
N GLY A 15 14.75 -7.31 -3.72
CA GLY A 15 13.97 -7.50 -4.94
C GLY A 15 13.62 -6.18 -5.62
N GLN A 16 12.32 -5.87 -5.71
CA GLN A 16 11.81 -4.68 -6.41
C GLN A 16 11.68 -3.43 -5.51
N ILE A 17 11.86 -3.58 -4.19
CA ILE A 17 11.75 -2.50 -3.20
C ILE A 17 13.00 -1.62 -3.30
N GLN A 18 12.79 -0.30 -3.42
CA GLN A 18 13.88 0.68 -3.55
C GLN A 18 13.85 1.69 -2.41
N GLN A 19 14.98 2.37 -2.21
CA GLN A 19 15.04 3.50 -1.29
C GLN A 19 14.04 4.58 -1.72
N GLY A 20 13.28 5.11 -0.77
CA GLY A 20 12.19 6.05 -1.03
C GLY A 20 10.82 5.39 -1.22
N ASP A 21 10.77 4.06 -1.38
CA ASP A 21 9.50 3.34 -1.30
C ASP A 21 8.92 3.42 0.11
N ARG A 22 7.60 3.42 0.18
CA ARG A 22 6.84 3.39 1.43
C ARG A 22 5.86 2.23 1.41
N ASN A 23 5.73 1.56 2.56
CA ASN A 23 4.67 0.61 2.80
C ASN A 23 3.47 1.34 3.41
N VAL A 24 2.31 1.21 2.78
CA VAL A 24 1.04 1.73 3.27
C VAL A 24 0.13 0.56 3.58
N VAL A 25 -0.24 0.41 4.85
CA VAL A 25 -1.20 -0.59 5.30
C VAL A 25 -2.54 0.07 5.50
N LEU A 26 -3.51 -0.24 4.63
CA LEU A 26 -4.88 0.23 4.74
C LEU A 26 -5.74 -0.81 5.49
N LEU A 27 -6.62 -0.31 6.35
CA LEU A 27 -7.68 -1.08 6.99
C LEU A 27 -9.02 -0.57 6.45
N PRO A 28 -9.52 -1.19 5.36
CA PRO A 28 -10.76 -0.78 4.73
C PRO A 28 -11.97 -1.17 5.60
N ASP A 29 -12.96 -0.30 5.61
CA ASP A 29 -14.29 -0.47 6.19
C ASP A 29 -15.37 -0.60 5.09
N VAL A 30 -14.94 -1.00 3.89
CA VAL A 30 -15.76 -1.12 2.68
C VAL A 30 -15.70 -2.55 2.13
N PRO A 31 -16.78 -3.05 1.52
CA PRO A 31 -16.85 -4.43 1.04
C PRO A 31 -15.99 -4.70 -0.20
N ALA A 32 -15.60 -3.65 -0.95
CA ALA A 32 -14.82 -3.77 -2.17
C ALA A 32 -13.83 -2.61 -2.31
N LEU A 33 -12.64 -2.93 -2.81
CA LEU A 33 -11.59 -1.97 -3.11
C LEU A 33 -10.82 -2.43 -4.35
N ALA A 34 -10.59 -1.52 -5.30
CA ALA A 34 -9.96 -1.84 -6.58
C ALA A 34 -8.59 -1.14 -6.72
N LEU A 35 -7.70 -1.32 -5.74
CA LEU A 35 -6.33 -0.78 -5.81
C LEU A 35 -5.40 -1.76 -6.52
N ARG A 36 -4.68 -1.26 -7.52
CA ARG A 36 -3.76 -2.04 -8.36
C ARG A 36 -2.46 -1.29 -8.59
N LYS A 37 -1.44 -1.99 -9.10
CA LYS A 37 -0.23 -1.36 -9.63
C LYS A 37 -0.61 -0.33 -10.70
N THR A 38 0.12 0.78 -10.79
CA THR A 38 -0.08 1.93 -11.68
C THR A 38 -1.18 2.92 -11.29
N ASP A 39 -2.06 2.56 -10.35
CA ASP A 39 -2.97 3.53 -9.75
C ASP A 39 -2.20 4.57 -8.93
N LYS A 40 -2.84 5.71 -8.63
CA LYS A 40 -2.30 6.77 -7.78
C LYS A 40 -3.01 6.81 -6.43
N ILE A 41 -2.28 7.16 -5.40
CA ILE A 41 -2.81 7.40 -4.05
C ILE A 41 -2.13 8.60 -3.41
N VAL A 42 -2.89 9.39 -2.65
CA VAL A 42 -2.36 10.51 -1.88
C VAL A 42 -1.88 10.00 -0.52
N VAL A 43 -0.59 10.17 -0.24
CA VAL A 43 0.05 9.78 1.01
C VAL A 43 0.70 11.01 1.63
N LEU A 44 0.21 11.43 2.81
CA LEU A 44 0.71 12.60 3.53
C LEU A 44 0.76 13.87 2.65
N GLY A 45 -0.28 14.09 1.84
CA GLY A 45 -0.40 15.26 0.95
C GLY A 45 0.32 15.14 -0.39
N ALA A 46 1.13 14.11 -0.60
CA ALA A 46 1.82 13.87 -1.88
C ALA A 46 1.09 12.80 -2.71
N VAL A 47 0.96 13.05 -4.02
CA VAL A 47 0.46 12.03 -4.97
C VAL A 47 1.59 11.05 -5.26
N THR A 48 1.34 9.78 -5.01
CA THR A 48 2.31 8.68 -5.17
C THR A 48 1.75 7.60 -6.08
N ASN A 49 2.63 6.85 -6.76
CA ASN A 49 2.23 5.72 -7.58
C ASN A 49 2.19 4.45 -6.74
N ILE A 50 1.21 3.59 -6.99
CA ILE A 50 1.15 2.24 -6.44
C ILE A 50 2.05 1.33 -7.27
N GLU A 51 3.07 0.78 -6.64
CA GLU A 51 4.03 -0.13 -7.23
C GLU A 51 3.66 -1.60 -7.05
N SER A 52 2.91 -1.91 -5.99
CA SER A 52 2.26 -3.19 -5.76
C SER A 52 1.08 -3.03 -4.79
N ALA A 53 0.05 -3.86 -4.98
CA ALA A 53 -1.10 -3.92 -4.09
C ALA A 53 -1.42 -5.38 -3.75
N GLU A 54 -1.50 -5.68 -2.47
CA GLU A 54 -1.90 -6.99 -1.95
C GLU A 54 -3.12 -6.79 -1.06
N ILE A 55 -4.25 -7.40 -1.44
CA ILE A 55 -5.49 -7.35 -0.69
C ILE A 55 -5.65 -8.66 0.09
N VAL A 56 -5.66 -8.54 1.42
CA VAL A 56 -5.91 -9.66 2.33
C VAL A 56 -7.40 -9.72 2.63
N LEU A 57 -8.01 -10.86 2.33
CA LEU A 57 -9.41 -11.14 2.56
C LEU A 57 -9.60 -12.04 3.78
N MET A 58 -10.66 -11.80 4.54
CA MET A 58 -11.17 -12.73 5.56
C MET A 58 -12.68 -12.81 5.39
N ASP A 59 -13.23 -14.02 5.30
CA ASP A 59 -14.66 -14.21 5.01
C ASP A 59 -15.12 -13.43 3.74
N ASN A 60 -14.29 -13.51 2.69
CA ASN A 60 -14.48 -12.79 1.42
C ASN A 60 -14.60 -11.26 1.53
N LYS A 61 -14.20 -10.68 2.66
CA LYS A 61 -14.18 -9.22 2.90
C LYS A 61 -12.74 -8.73 3.02
N PRO A 62 -12.39 -7.58 2.41
CA PRO A 62 -11.07 -7.02 2.57
C PRO A 62 -10.87 -6.55 4.02
N VAL A 63 -9.85 -7.07 4.68
CA VAL A 63 -9.50 -6.71 6.07
C VAL A 63 -8.21 -5.91 6.16
N ARG A 64 -7.32 -6.05 5.16
CA ARG A 64 -6.06 -5.33 5.08
C ARG A 64 -5.62 -5.20 3.64
N VAL A 65 -5.08 -4.04 3.27
CA VAL A 65 -4.43 -3.84 1.98
C VAL A 65 -3.00 -3.35 2.21
N ASN A 66 -2.01 -4.13 1.77
CA ASN A 66 -0.62 -3.73 1.79
C ASN A 66 -0.27 -3.10 0.43
N LEU A 67 0.11 -1.83 0.43
CA LEU A 67 0.55 -1.13 -0.76
C LEU A 67 2.03 -0.79 -0.63
N ARG A 68 2.78 -1.04 -1.70
CA ARG A 68 4.07 -0.38 -1.89
C ARG A 68 3.84 0.81 -2.78
N VAL A 69 4.27 1.99 -2.33
CA VAL A 69 4.12 3.23 -3.09
C VAL A 69 5.47 3.91 -3.32
N ARG A 70 5.58 4.63 -4.43
CA ARG A 70 6.77 5.38 -4.84
C ARG A 70 6.41 6.72 -5.48
N GLY A 71 7.28 7.69 -5.27
CA GLY A 71 7.10 9.08 -5.73
C GLY A 71 6.80 10.01 -4.58
#